data_AF-A0A4P6KYK8-F1
#
_entry.id   AF-A0A4P6KYK8-F1
#
_cell.length_a   1.000
_cell.length_b   1.000
_cell.length_c   1.000
_cell.angle_alpha   90.00
_cell.angle_beta   90.00
_cell.angle_gamma   90.00
#
_symmetry.space_group_name_H-M   'P 1'
#
loop_
_entity.id
_entity.type
_entity.pdbx_description
1 polymer ?
#
loop_
_entity_poly.entity_id
_entity_poly.type
_entity_poly.pdbx_seq_one_letter_code
_entity_poly.pdbx_strand_id
1 'polypeptide(L)'
;MIYREYPPHPALRAHVACLWTARVTAPVSAAAPHLHRVLPDNCIDILWQDDGRAELPDMWGLSVANRLDDALWAKELTNRQRIALVERELLRRLAMAQDARSGALGVRAVATIEAAHGAVSVETLADTLHVSRQHLALRFRQQVGITPKLFARICRFRRALALLRDRSRDGDLAGLAAECGYFDQSHLIRDFRDFADMAPGKALLKS
;
A
#
# COMPACT_ATOMS: atom_id res chain seq x y z
N MET A 1 -2.56 -12.83 -20.29
CA MET A 1 -3.16 -12.44 -18.99
C MET A 1 -4.46 -11.71 -19.29
N ILE A 2 -5.60 -12.18 -18.79
CA ILE A 2 -6.87 -11.46 -18.90
C ILE A 2 -7.07 -10.71 -17.59
N TYR A 3 -6.88 -9.39 -17.61
CA TYR A 3 -7.02 -8.50 -16.45
C TYR A 3 -8.32 -7.71 -16.54
N ARG A 4 -9.03 -7.56 -15.41
CA ARG A 4 -10.26 -6.76 -15.33
C ARG A 4 -10.41 -6.14 -13.96
N GLU A 5 -10.67 -4.84 -13.93
CA GLU A 5 -10.96 -4.07 -12.72
C GLU A 5 -12.47 -3.95 -12.45
N TYR A 6 -12.78 -3.76 -11.18
CA TYR A 6 -14.13 -3.56 -10.66
C TYR A 6 -14.09 -2.45 -9.61
N PRO A 7 -15.06 -1.51 -9.64
CA PRO A 7 -15.17 -0.50 -8.60
C PRO A 7 -15.58 -1.18 -7.28
N PRO A 8 -15.01 -0.76 -6.14
CA PRO A 8 -15.40 -1.29 -4.85
C PRO A 8 -16.78 -0.80 -4.44
N HIS A 9 -17.42 -1.58 -3.57
CA HIS A 9 -18.63 -1.20 -2.85
C HIS A 9 -18.49 0.21 -2.25
N PRO A 10 -19.52 1.09 -2.32
CA PRO A 10 -19.40 2.48 -1.89
C PRO A 10 -18.82 2.66 -0.48
N ALA A 11 -19.22 1.82 0.47
CA ALA A 11 -18.72 1.85 1.85
C ALA A 11 -17.24 1.44 2.01
N LEU A 12 -16.62 0.85 0.98
CA LEU A 12 -15.20 0.50 0.96
C LEU A 12 -14.32 1.51 0.23
N ARG A 13 -14.89 2.49 -0.49
CA ARG A 13 -14.12 3.41 -1.36
C ARG A 13 -13.04 4.24 -0.64
N ALA A 14 -13.20 4.47 0.65
CA ALA A 14 -12.21 5.17 1.47
C ALA A 14 -10.98 4.29 1.84
N HIS A 15 -11.07 2.97 1.62
CA HIS A 15 -10.08 1.99 2.08
C HIS A 15 -9.61 1.02 1.00
N VAL A 16 -10.40 0.81 -0.05
CA VAL A 16 -10.11 -0.08 -1.17
C VAL A 16 -10.05 0.78 -2.43
N ALA A 17 -8.88 0.81 -3.08
CA ALA A 17 -8.69 1.56 -4.32
C ALA A 17 -9.44 0.91 -5.49
N CYS A 18 -9.26 -0.41 -5.66
CA CYS A 18 -9.96 -1.20 -6.66
C CYS A 18 -10.04 -2.68 -6.24
N LEU A 19 -10.92 -3.43 -6.91
CA LEU A 19 -10.82 -4.89 -6.97
C LEU A 19 -10.49 -5.29 -8.40
N TRP A 20 -9.76 -6.38 -8.57
CA TRP A 20 -9.38 -6.85 -9.89
C TRP A 20 -9.37 -8.37 -9.95
N THR A 21 -9.51 -8.90 -11.17
CA THR A 21 -9.30 -10.32 -11.46
C THR A 21 -8.29 -10.47 -12.57
N ALA A 22 -7.35 -11.39 -12.42
CA ALA A 22 -6.39 -11.75 -13.45
C ALA A 22 -6.46 -13.25 -13.75
N ARG A 23 -6.61 -13.63 -15.01
CA ARG A 23 -6.41 -15.01 -15.47
C ARG A 23 -5.04 -15.12 -16.15
N VAL A 24 -4.15 -15.91 -15.56
CA VAL A 24 -2.85 -16.25 -16.13
C VAL A 24 -3.03 -17.53 -16.96
N THR A 25 -2.89 -17.42 -18.28
CA THR A 25 -3.09 -18.53 -19.23
C THR A 25 -1.78 -19.20 -19.64
N ALA A 26 -0.69 -19.00 -18.89
CA ALA A 26 0.62 -19.54 -19.24
C ALA A 26 0.73 -21.04 -18.87
N PRO A 27 1.37 -21.88 -19.70
CA PRO A 27 1.65 -23.26 -19.32
C PRO A 27 2.61 -23.27 -18.12
N VAL A 28 2.32 -24.14 -17.15
CA VAL A 28 3.11 -24.37 -15.92
C VAL A 28 4.57 -24.78 -16.22
N SER A 29 4.92 -25.07 -17.49
CA SER A 29 6.24 -25.61 -17.87
C SER A 29 7.28 -24.59 -18.36
N ALA A 30 7.07 -23.28 -18.27
CA ALA A 30 8.12 -22.29 -18.50
C ALA A 30 8.64 -21.79 -17.14
N ALA A 31 9.83 -22.27 -16.75
CA ALA A 31 10.43 -22.22 -15.42
C ALA A 31 10.82 -20.84 -14.86
N ALA A 32 10.15 -19.75 -15.25
CA ALA A 32 10.40 -18.42 -14.70
C ALA A 32 9.14 -17.90 -13.96
N PRO A 33 9.25 -17.50 -12.68
CA PRO A 33 8.15 -16.87 -11.97
C PRO A 33 7.74 -15.58 -12.67
N HIS A 34 6.43 -15.31 -12.74
CA HIS A 34 5.94 -14.01 -13.19
C HIS A 34 6.29 -12.96 -12.14
N LEU A 35 7.28 -12.12 -12.43
CA LEU A 35 7.68 -11.01 -11.58
C LEU A 35 6.80 -9.78 -11.89
N HIS A 36 5.91 -9.44 -10.97
CA HIS A 36 5.16 -8.18 -10.99
C HIS A 36 5.82 -7.17 -10.05
N ARG A 37 6.32 -6.06 -10.60
CA ARG A 37 6.93 -4.99 -9.79
C ARG A 37 5.84 -4.09 -9.22
N VAL A 38 5.70 -4.10 -7.89
CA VAL A 38 4.81 -3.19 -7.17
C VAL A 38 5.63 -2.01 -6.68
N LEU A 39 5.27 -0.80 -7.11
CA LEU A 39 5.83 0.42 -6.54
C LEU A 39 5.17 0.67 -5.18
N PRO A 40 5.90 1.19 -4.17
CA PRO A 40 5.29 1.53 -2.89
C PRO A 40 4.38 2.74 -3.06
N ASP A 41 3.13 2.47 -3.39
CA ASP A 41 2.03 3.43 -3.50
C ASP A 41 1.18 3.47 -2.22
N ASN A 42 1.66 2.88 -1.12
CA ASN A 42 0.95 2.71 0.15
C ASN A 42 -0.33 1.87 0.05
N CYS A 43 -0.57 1.20 -1.08
CA CYS A 43 -1.58 0.17 -1.17
C CYS A 43 -0.96 -1.18 -0.79
N ILE A 44 -1.82 -2.05 -0.30
CA ILE A 44 -1.50 -3.45 -0.08
C ILE A 44 -2.41 -4.26 -0.99
N ASP A 45 -1.82 -5.16 -1.76
CA ASP A 45 -2.57 -6.13 -2.53
C ASP A 45 -2.91 -7.31 -1.62
N ILE A 46 -4.18 -7.70 -1.60
CA ILE A 46 -4.63 -8.93 -0.94
C ILE A 46 -5.05 -9.89 -2.04
N LEU A 47 -4.27 -10.95 -2.20
CA LEU A 47 -4.37 -11.87 -3.34
C LEU A 47 -5.04 -13.19 -2.92
N TRP A 48 -5.95 -13.66 -3.77
CA TRP A 48 -6.49 -15.02 -3.72
C TRP A 48 -6.21 -15.72 -5.04
N GLN A 49 -5.70 -16.94 -4.96
CA GLN A 49 -5.40 -17.79 -6.10
C GLN A 49 -6.21 -19.08 -6.04
N ASP A 50 -6.50 -19.65 -7.22
CA ASP A 50 -7.33 -20.84 -7.39
C ASP A 50 -6.72 -22.11 -6.73
N ASP A 51 -5.43 -22.09 -6.36
CA ASP A 51 -4.73 -23.20 -5.68
C ASP A 51 -4.79 -23.11 -4.14
N GLY A 52 -5.65 -22.24 -3.59
CA GLY A 52 -5.82 -22.06 -2.14
C GLY A 52 -4.64 -21.34 -1.47
N ARG A 53 -3.65 -20.86 -2.24
CA ARG A 53 -2.60 -19.99 -1.70
C ARG A 53 -3.13 -18.58 -1.61
N ALA A 54 -3.65 -18.26 -0.44
CA ALA A 54 -3.77 -16.88 -0.04
C ALA A 54 -2.80 -16.61 1.12
N GLU A 55 -2.12 -15.47 1.11
CA GLU A 55 -1.27 -15.00 2.23
C GLU A 55 -2.10 -14.61 3.48
N LEU A 56 -3.36 -15.03 3.52
CA LEU A 56 -4.36 -14.69 4.53
C LEU A 56 -4.16 -15.31 5.90
N PRO A 57 -3.63 -16.54 6.06
CA PRO A 57 -3.44 -17.08 7.40
C PRO A 57 -2.61 -16.14 8.27
N ASP A 58 -1.59 -15.52 7.68
CA ASP A 58 -0.69 -14.58 8.36
C ASP A 58 -1.33 -13.22 8.62
N MET A 59 -2.18 -12.73 7.70
CA MET A 59 -2.83 -11.42 7.86
C MET A 59 -4.11 -11.48 8.71
N TRP A 60 -4.93 -12.50 8.47
CA TRP A 60 -6.35 -12.54 8.80
C TRP A 60 -6.72 -13.72 9.71
N GLY A 61 -5.77 -14.60 9.99
CA GLY A 61 -5.93 -15.76 10.85
C GLY A 61 -6.54 -16.96 10.12
N LEU A 62 -6.09 -18.16 10.49
CA LEU A 62 -6.46 -19.44 9.88
C LEU A 62 -7.98 -19.65 9.75
N SER A 63 -8.76 -19.32 10.78
CA SER A 63 -10.23 -19.53 10.74
C SER A 63 -10.93 -18.70 9.66
N VAL A 64 -10.48 -17.46 9.45
CA VAL A 64 -11.08 -16.60 8.41
C VAL A 64 -10.57 -16.98 7.03
N ALA A 65 -9.27 -17.27 6.92
CA ALA A 65 -8.67 -17.75 5.68
C ALA A 65 -9.44 -18.99 5.16
N ASN A 66 -9.63 -20.01 6.00
CA ASN A 66 -10.32 -21.24 5.61
C ASN A 66 -11.78 -20.99 5.21
N ARG A 67 -12.55 -20.23 6.00
CA ARG A 67 -13.96 -19.95 5.65
C ARG A 67 -14.11 -19.18 4.34
N LEU A 68 -13.20 -18.25 4.05
CA LEU A 68 -13.21 -17.53 2.78
C LEU A 68 -12.78 -18.42 1.62
N ASP A 69 -11.76 -19.24 1.82
CA ASP A 69 -11.27 -20.17 0.80
C ASP A 69 -12.37 -21.17 0.41
N ASP A 70 -13.03 -21.78 1.41
CA ASP A 70 -14.21 -22.62 1.22
C ASP A 70 -15.31 -21.84 0.48
N ALA A 71 -15.66 -20.64 0.94
CA ALA A 71 -16.76 -19.88 0.33
C ALA A 71 -16.46 -19.45 -1.11
N LEU A 72 -15.20 -19.15 -1.43
CA LEU A 72 -14.76 -18.79 -2.76
C LEU A 72 -14.79 -20.03 -3.66
N TRP A 73 -14.19 -21.15 -3.25
CA TRP A 73 -13.90 -22.25 -4.18
C TRP A 73 -14.86 -23.45 -4.10
N ALA A 74 -15.75 -23.53 -3.11
CA ALA A 74 -16.66 -24.69 -2.95
C ALA A 74 -17.70 -24.87 -4.06
N LYS A 75 -17.96 -23.86 -4.90
CA LYS A 75 -18.93 -23.94 -6.01
C LYS A 75 -18.50 -23.08 -7.20
N GLU A 76 -19.09 -23.36 -8.36
CA GLU A 76 -18.93 -22.49 -9.52
C GLU A 76 -19.51 -21.11 -9.24
N LEU A 77 -18.63 -20.14 -9.05
CA LEU A 77 -18.94 -18.74 -8.84
C LEU A 77 -18.35 -17.89 -9.95
N THR A 78 -19.15 -16.96 -10.44
CA THR A 78 -18.66 -15.85 -11.28
C THR A 78 -17.72 -14.95 -10.48
N ASN A 79 -16.81 -14.26 -11.18
CA ASN A 79 -15.91 -13.29 -10.55
C ASN A 79 -16.66 -12.21 -9.74
N ARG A 80 -17.83 -11.77 -10.22
CA ARG A 80 -18.72 -10.85 -9.49
C ARG A 80 -19.16 -11.39 -8.13
N GLN A 81 -19.51 -12.68 -8.06
CA GLN A 81 -19.91 -13.32 -6.80
C GLN A 81 -18.72 -13.50 -5.86
N ARG A 82 -17.53 -13.82 -6.39
CA ARG A 82 -16.29 -13.89 -5.61
C ARG A 82 -15.93 -12.54 -4.99
N ILE A 83 -15.98 -11.49 -5.79
CA ILE A 83 -15.79 -10.10 -5.34
C ILE A 83 -16.77 -9.76 -4.22
N ALA A 84 -18.06 -10.06 -4.38
CA ALA A 84 -19.06 -9.77 -3.36
C ALA A 84 -18.81 -10.50 -2.02
N LEU A 85 -18.21 -11.70 -2.04
CA LEU A 85 -17.81 -12.41 -0.82
C LEU A 85 -16.64 -11.70 -0.11
N VAL A 86 -15.62 -11.31 -0.88
CA VAL A 86 -14.46 -10.56 -0.35
C VAL A 86 -14.91 -9.21 0.21
N GLU A 87 -15.74 -8.46 -0.50
CA GLU A 87 -16.26 -7.17 -0.04
C GLU A 87 -17.04 -7.30 1.26
N ARG A 88 -17.87 -8.34 1.40
CA ARG A 88 -18.63 -8.60 2.63
C ARG A 88 -17.71 -8.82 3.83
N GLU A 89 -16.65 -9.59 3.65
CA GLU A 89 -15.68 -9.81 4.73
C GLU A 89 -14.86 -8.55 5.05
N LEU A 90 -14.46 -7.78 4.04
CA LEU A 90 -13.79 -6.49 4.24
C LEU A 90 -14.67 -5.52 5.03
N LEU A 91 -15.96 -5.43 4.71
CA LEU A 91 -16.92 -4.61 5.46
C LEU A 91 -17.07 -5.07 6.91
N ARG A 92 -17.19 -6.39 7.14
CA ARG A 92 -17.28 -6.97 8.48
C ARG A 92 -16.04 -6.62 9.31
N ARG A 93 -14.85 -6.72 8.71
CA ARG A 93 -13.58 -6.38 9.37
C ARG A 93 -13.44 -4.89 9.63
N LEU A 94 -13.87 -4.05 8.69
CA LEU A 94 -13.84 -2.61 8.86
C LEU A 94 -14.70 -2.19 10.06
N ALA A 95 -15.91 -2.74 10.19
CA ALA A 95 -16.78 -2.50 11.33
C ALA A 95 -16.10 -2.90 12.66
N MET A 96 -15.49 -4.09 12.73
CA MET A 96 -14.76 -4.53 13.93
C MET A 96 -13.53 -3.66 14.24
N ALA A 97 -12.86 -3.14 13.22
CA ALA A 97 -11.64 -2.36 13.37
C ALA A 97 -11.91 -0.90 13.75
N GLN A 98 -13.05 -0.33 13.35
CA GLN A 98 -13.42 1.05 13.69
C GLN A 98 -13.55 1.28 15.20
N ASP A 99 -14.06 0.29 15.91
CA ASP A 99 -14.16 0.31 17.38
C ASP A 99 -12.78 0.28 18.06
N ALA A 100 -11.81 -0.43 17.49
CA ALA A 100 -10.46 -0.58 18.04
C ALA A 100 -9.47 0.52 17.59
N ARG A 101 -9.73 1.19 16.45
CA ARG A 101 -8.81 2.18 15.85
C ARG A 101 -9.04 3.60 16.34
N SER A 102 -10.22 3.91 16.87
CA SER A 102 -10.55 5.23 17.42
C SER A 102 -9.58 5.58 18.57
N GLY A 103 -8.60 6.44 18.28
CA GLY A 103 -7.57 6.87 19.24
C GLY A 103 -6.22 6.15 19.18
N ALA A 104 -6.02 5.20 18.27
CA ALA A 104 -4.74 4.49 18.13
C ALA A 104 -3.61 5.44 17.71
N LEU A 105 -2.50 5.45 18.47
CA LEU A 105 -1.36 6.34 18.25
C LEU A 105 -0.78 6.23 16.83
N GLY A 106 -0.65 5.01 16.30
CA GLY A 106 -0.15 4.76 14.94
C GLY A 106 -1.06 5.35 13.86
N VAL A 107 -2.38 5.29 14.04
CA VAL A 107 -3.35 5.88 13.09
C VAL A 107 -3.23 7.40 13.07
N ARG A 108 -3.14 8.04 14.25
CA ARG A 108 -2.91 9.49 14.36
C ARG A 108 -1.58 9.91 13.73
N ALA A 109 -0.54 9.10 13.95
CA ALA A 109 0.78 9.33 13.37
C ALA A 109 0.77 9.20 11.84
N VAL A 110 0.09 8.20 11.28
CA VAL A 110 -0.11 8.05 9.83
C VAL A 110 -0.76 9.30 9.26
N ALA A 111 -1.89 9.73 9.82
CA ALA A 111 -2.61 10.92 9.35
C ALA A 111 -1.72 12.19 9.38
N THR A 112 -0.91 12.34 10.43
CA THR A 112 0.02 13.48 10.56
C THR A 112 1.13 13.43 9.49
N ILE A 113 1.70 12.25 9.23
CA ILE A 113 2.73 12.07 8.20
C ILE A 113 2.15 12.29 6.80
N GLU A 114 0.96 11.77 6.51
CA GLU A 114 0.28 11.96 5.22
C GLU A 114 -0.06 13.43 4.96
N ALA A 115 -0.59 14.13 5.95
CA ALA A 115 -0.90 15.56 5.85
C ALA A 115 0.36 16.41 5.60
N ALA A 116 1.50 16.00 6.15
CA ALA A 116 2.79 16.62 5.90
C ALA A 116 3.48 16.10 4.61
N HIS A 117 2.86 15.20 3.85
CA HIS A 117 3.46 14.50 2.71
C HIS A 117 4.83 13.86 3.02
N GLY A 118 5.03 13.38 4.25
CA GLY A 118 6.30 12.82 4.71
C GLY A 118 7.37 13.85 5.09
N ALA A 119 7.08 15.14 5.00
CA ALA A 119 7.98 16.25 5.39
C ALA A 119 7.89 16.57 6.89
N VAL A 120 7.79 15.55 7.75
CA VAL A 120 7.79 15.69 9.21
C VAL A 120 8.88 14.80 9.80
N SER A 121 9.63 15.33 10.76
CA SER A 121 10.63 14.54 11.49
C SER A 121 9.95 13.62 12.50
N VAL A 122 10.57 12.48 12.81
CA VAL A 122 10.02 11.57 13.84
C VAL A 122 10.03 12.22 15.24
N GLU A 123 10.92 13.18 15.47
CA GLU A 123 11.00 13.96 16.70
C GLU A 123 9.81 14.91 16.82
N THR A 124 9.60 15.77 15.82
CA THR A 124 8.44 16.67 15.75
C THR A 124 7.11 15.89 15.84
N LEU A 125 7.04 14.73 15.19
CA LEU A 125 5.86 13.86 15.26
C LEU A 125 5.61 13.32 16.68
N ALA A 126 6.67 12.93 17.39
CA ALA A 126 6.57 12.44 18.76
C ALA A 126 6.15 13.56 19.72
N ASP A 127 6.70 14.76 19.56
CA ASP A 127 6.37 15.95 20.35
C ASP A 127 4.90 16.36 20.13
N THR A 128 4.45 16.40 18.88
CA THR A 128 3.06 16.73 18.49
C THR A 128 2.05 15.73 19.07
N LEU A 129 2.46 14.47 19.21
CA LEU A 129 1.61 13.40 19.74
C LEU A 129 1.80 13.20 21.25
N HIS A 130 2.64 14.01 21.90
CA HIS A 130 2.96 13.95 23.33
C HIS A 130 3.43 12.57 23.81
N VAL A 131 4.32 11.93 23.05
CA VAL A 131 4.88 10.60 23.35
C VAL A 131 6.39 10.59 23.13
N SER A 132 7.09 9.63 23.73
CA SER A 132 8.50 9.43 23.40
C SER A 132 8.68 8.84 21.99
N ARG A 133 9.81 9.14 21.34
CA ARG A 133 10.17 8.57 20.03
C ARG A 133 10.15 7.04 20.03
N GLN A 134 10.61 6.42 21.12
CA GLN A 134 10.63 4.97 21.26
C GLN A 134 9.22 4.38 21.35
N HIS A 135 8.34 5.01 22.15
CA HIS A 135 6.95 4.58 22.26
C HIS A 135 6.20 4.74 20.94
N LEU A 136 6.40 5.88 20.25
CA LEU A 136 5.86 6.11 18.92
C LEU A 136 6.32 5.05 17.93
N ALA A 137 7.62 4.79 17.83
CA ALA A 137 8.16 3.80 16.89
C ALA A 137 7.63 2.39 17.17
N LEU A 138 7.53 2.00 18.45
CA LEU A 138 6.98 0.71 18.87
C LEU A 138 5.51 0.58 18.45
N ARG A 139 4.66 1.54 18.85
CA ARG A 139 3.21 1.51 18.55
C ARG A 139 2.93 1.61 17.07
N PHE A 140 3.67 2.46 16.35
CA PHE A 140 3.55 2.58 14.90
C PHE A 140 3.89 1.25 14.23
N ARG A 141 4.99 0.58 14.61
CA ARG A 141 5.32 -0.73 14.04
C ARG A 141 4.27 -1.79 14.36
N GLN A 142 3.74 -1.81 15.58
CA GLN A 142 2.69 -2.76 15.98
C GLN A 142 1.38 -2.55 15.21
N GLN A 143 1.04 -1.30 14.88
CA GLN A 143 -0.27 -0.95 14.30
C GLN A 143 -0.24 -0.77 12.78
N VAL A 144 0.91 -0.39 12.21
CA VAL A 144 1.11 -0.07 10.78
C VAL A 144 2.05 -1.07 10.11
N GLY A 145 2.82 -1.86 10.87
CA GLY A 145 3.73 -2.89 10.34
C GLY A 145 5.13 -2.40 9.98
N ILE A 146 5.32 -1.09 9.75
CA ILE A 146 6.61 -0.49 9.39
C ILE A 146 7.04 0.61 10.37
N THR A 147 8.19 1.24 10.14
CA THR A 147 8.64 2.37 10.99
C THR A 147 8.04 3.70 10.51
N PRO A 148 7.85 4.69 11.39
CA PRO A 148 7.44 6.04 10.99
C PRO A 148 8.36 6.66 9.93
N LYS A 149 9.67 6.43 10.05
CA LYS A 149 10.68 6.94 9.11
C LYS A 149 10.53 6.33 7.71
N LEU A 150 10.27 5.02 7.61
CA LEU A 150 10.03 4.37 6.33
C LEU A 150 8.72 4.86 5.71
N PHE A 151 7.65 4.98 6.51
CA PHE A 151 6.36 5.50 6.03
C PHE A 151 6.47 6.94 5.49
N ALA A 152 7.21 7.82 6.19
CA ALA A 152 7.49 9.18 5.72
C ALA A 152 8.26 9.20 4.39
N ARG A 153 9.25 8.31 4.20
CA ARG A 153 9.97 8.16 2.91
C ARG A 153 9.02 7.75 1.79
N ILE A 154 8.13 6.79 2.04
CA ILE A 154 7.11 6.37 1.06
C ILE A 154 6.21 7.55 0.66
N CYS A 155 5.75 8.35 1.63
CA CYS A 155 4.94 9.53 1.35
C CYS A 155 5.68 10.56 0.47
N ARG A 156 6.96 10.85 0.76
CA ARG A 156 7.79 11.75 -0.06
C ARG A 156 8.02 11.21 -1.47
N PHE A 157 8.33 9.91 -1.58
CA PHE A 157 8.52 9.25 -2.87
C PHE A 157 7.26 9.33 -3.74
N ARG A 158 6.09 9.03 -3.17
CA ARG A 158 4.80 9.14 -3.87
C ARG A 158 4.53 10.55 -4.35
N ARG A 159 4.78 11.57 -3.52
CA ARG A 159 4.64 12.97 -3.91
C ARG A 159 5.59 13.33 -5.05
N ALA A 160 6.85 12.91 -4.97
CA ALA A 160 7.84 13.14 -6.02
C ALA A 160 7.45 12.46 -7.33
N LEU A 161 6.94 11.23 -7.29
CA LEU A 161 6.45 10.51 -8.46
C LEU A 161 5.24 11.21 -9.10
N ALA A 162 4.31 11.72 -8.29
CA ALA A 162 3.16 12.47 -8.78
C ALA A 162 3.56 13.78 -9.46
N LEU A 163 4.50 14.53 -8.87
CA LEU A 163 5.01 15.78 -9.43
C LEU A 163 5.89 15.57 -10.67
N LEU A 164 6.61 14.44 -10.75
CA LEU A 164 7.37 14.11 -11.96
C LEU A 164 6.46 13.86 -13.17
N ARG A 165 5.27 13.29 -12.97
CA ARG A 165 4.31 13.09 -14.07
C ARG A 165 3.88 14.41 -14.73
N ASP A 166 4.02 15.53 -14.02
CA ASP A 166 3.88 16.87 -14.59
C ASP A 166 5.17 17.27 -15.31
N ARG A 167 5.17 17.17 -16.65
CA ARG A 167 6.33 17.42 -17.53
C ARG A 167 6.82 18.87 -17.54
N SER A 168 6.17 19.79 -16.83
CA SER A 168 6.62 21.19 -16.72
C SER A 168 7.95 21.36 -15.96
N ARG A 169 8.49 20.29 -15.34
CA ARG A 169 9.63 20.34 -14.42
C ARG A 169 10.84 19.52 -14.88
N ASP A 170 10.94 19.23 -16.17
CA ASP A 170 12.03 18.44 -16.74
C ASP A 170 13.40 19.04 -16.37
N GLY A 171 14.17 18.30 -15.55
CA GLY A 171 15.56 18.62 -15.22
C GLY A 171 15.81 19.23 -13.83
N ASP A 172 14.81 19.78 -13.14
CA ASP A 172 15.01 20.40 -11.80
C ASP A 172 14.79 19.39 -10.65
N LEU A 173 15.69 18.42 -10.53
CA LEU A 173 15.63 17.44 -9.45
C LEU A 173 15.93 18.03 -8.06
N ALA A 174 16.65 19.15 -8.00
CA ALA A 174 16.98 19.81 -6.74
C ALA A 174 15.75 20.54 -6.18
N GLY A 175 15.03 21.29 -7.02
CA GLY A 175 13.76 21.92 -6.65
C GLY A 175 12.69 20.88 -6.30
N LEU A 176 12.60 19.78 -7.06
CA LEU A 176 11.72 18.66 -6.74
C LEU A 176 12.04 18.06 -5.37
N ALA A 177 13.32 17.85 -5.06
CA ALA A 177 13.75 17.33 -3.77
C ALA A 177 13.30 18.24 -2.62
N ALA A 178 13.56 19.56 -2.75
CA ALA A 178 13.17 20.53 -1.75
C ALA A 178 11.64 20.56 -1.53
N GLU A 179 10.84 20.58 -2.60
CA GLU A 179 9.38 20.62 -2.49
C GLU A 179 8.80 19.34 -1.87
N CYS A 180 9.40 18.18 -2.15
CA CYS A 180 8.99 16.91 -1.59
C CYS A 180 9.52 16.68 -0.16
N GLY A 181 10.22 17.65 0.45
CA GLY A 181 10.74 17.53 1.81
C GLY A 181 11.94 16.59 1.95
N TYR A 182 12.71 16.42 0.87
CA TYR A 182 14.03 15.80 0.92
C TYR A 182 15.08 16.81 1.38
N PHE A 183 16.14 16.31 2.02
CA PHE A 183 17.28 17.14 2.40
C PHE A 183 18.02 17.68 1.17
N ASP A 184 18.20 16.83 0.14
CA ASP A 184 18.84 17.17 -1.12
C ASP A 184 18.43 16.20 -2.25
N GLN A 185 18.91 16.48 -3.46
CA GLN A 185 18.74 15.64 -4.63
C GLN A 185 19.26 14.20 -4.43
N SER A 186 20.35 14.00 -3.69
CA SER A 186 20.96 12.69 -3.47
C SER A 186 20.04 11.77 -2.65
N HIS A 187 19.35 12.33 -1.66
CA HIS A 187 18.35 11.60 -0.88
C HIS A 187 17.12 11.21 -1.72
N LEU A 188 16.67 12.10 -2.61
CA LEU A 188 15.60 11.79 -3.56
C LEU A 188 16.04 10.64 -4.50
N ILE A 189 17.22 10.74 -5.11
CA ILE A 189 17.73 9.68 -6.01
C ILE A 189 17.87 8.35 -5.27
N ARG A 190 18.32 8.37 -4.01
CA ARG A 190 18.42 7.15 -3.18
C ARG A 190 17.04 6.51 -2.98
N ASP A 191 16.02 7.28 -2.62
CA ASP A 191 14.67 6.74 -2.47
C ASP A 191 14.13 6.15 -3.77
N PHE A 192 14.38 6.79 -4.92
CA PHE A 192 13.99 6.23 -6.23
C PHE A 192 14.71 4.92 -6.57
N ARG A 193 15.99 4.80 -6.21
CA ARG A 193 16.73 3.53 -6.36
C ARG A 193 16.18 2.46 -5.43
N ASP A 194 15.98 2.79 -4.16
CA ASP A 194 15.50 1.83 -3.15
C ASP A 194 14.08 1.33 -3.46
N PHE A 195 13.19 2.22 -3.93
CA PHE A 195 11.77 1.90 -4.10
C PHE A 195 11.35 1.52 -5.52
N ALA A 196 12.03 2.05 -6.53
CA ALA A 196 11.66 1.86 -7.93
C ALA A 196 12.78 1.25 -8.77
N ASP A 197 13.97 1.02 -8.21
CA ASP A 197 15.16 0.48 -8.89
C ASP A 197 15.49 1.27 -10.17
N MET A 198 15.21 2.58 -10.14
CA MET A 198 15.40 3.47 -11.26
C MET A 198 15.77 4.87 -10.78
N ALA A 199 16.31 5.69 -11.70
CA ALA A 199 16.52 7.11 -11.43
C ALA A 199 15.22 7.91 -11.69
N PRO A 200 15.01 9.05 -11.01
CA PRO A 200 13.80 9.87 -11.16
C PRO A 200 13.44 10.19 -12.61
N GLY A 201 14.41 10.64 -13.42
CA GLY A 201 14.18 10.95 -14.84
C GLY A 201 13.81 9.75 -15.71
N LYS A 202 14.10 8.52 -15.29
CA LYS A 202 13.68 7.30 -16.02
C LYS A 202 12.25 6.87 -15.67
N ALA A 203 11.69 7.31 -14.54
CA ALA A 203 10.30 7.00 -14.16
C ALA A 203 9.29 7.61 -15.15
N LEU A 204 9.67 8.68 -15.83
CA LEU A 204 8.87 9.35 -16.88
C LEU A 204 8.68 8.50 -18.15
N LEU A 205 9.55 7.51 -18.39
CA LEU A 205 9.60 6.74 -19.65
C LEU A 205 8.80 5.44 -19.60
N LYS A 206 8.22 5.07 -18.44
CA LYS A 206 7.50 3.80 -18.22
C LYS A 206 6.05 3.97 -17.74
N SER A 207 5.49 5.19 -17.81
CA SER A 207 4.09 5.46 -17.48
C SER A 207 3.23 5.47 -18.74
#